data_AF-A0A924AEG0-F1
#
_entry.id   AF-A0A924AEG0-F1
#
_cell.length_a   1.000
_cell.length_b   1.000
_cell.length_c   1.000
_cell.angle_alpha   90.00
_cell.angle_beta   90.00
_cell.angle_gamma   90.00
#
_symmetry.space_group_name_H-M   'P 1'
#
loop_
_entity.id
_entity.type
_entity.pdbx_description
1 polymer ?
#
loop_
_entity_poly.entity_id
_entity_poly.type
_entity_poly.pdbx_seq_one_letter_code
_entity_poly.pdbx_strand_id
1 'polypeptide(L)' 'MKIYFLGTGTSQGIPVIGSDHPVCKSLDSKDKRLRVSVWISWDNFSFVIDCGPDFRQQMLTSDCQKVEAILFT' A
#
# COMPACT_ATOMS: atom_id res chain seq x y z
N MET A 1 -17.78 -7.77 -0.70
CA MET A 1 -16.80 -6.68 -0.86
C MET A 1 -15.63 -6.92 0.09
N LYS A 2 -14.39 -6.76 -0.40
CA LYS A 2 -13.13 -6.86 0.34
C LYS A 2 -12.34 -5.57 0.14
N ILE A 3 -11.68 -5.13 1.20
CA ILE A 3 -10.84 -3.92 1.20
C ILE A 3 -9.44 -4.34 1.66
N TYR A 4 -8.44 -4.04 0.85
CA TYR A 4 -7.03 -4.32 1.10
C TYR A 4 -6.31 -3.00 1.29
N PHE A 5 -5.71 -2.80 2.47
CA PHE A 5 -4.83 -1.69 2.73
C PHE A 5 -3.44 -2.02 2.18
N LEU A 6 -3.17 -1.58 0.96
CA LEU A 6 -1.91 -1.84 0.25
C LEU A 6 -0.75 -1.02 0.82
N GLY A 7 -1.07 0.15 1.37
CA GLY A 7 -0.15 0.96 2.15
C GLY A 7 -0.89 1.83 3.14
N THR A 8 -0.25 2.08 4.27
CA THR A 8 -0.79 2.89 5.40
C THR A 8 0.25 3.90 5.91
N GLY A 9 1.29 4.12 5.11
CA GLY A 9 2.37 5.05 5.40
C GLY A 9 2.08 6.46 4.91
N THR A 10 2.87 7.41 5.40
CA THR A 10 2.89 8.79 4.91
C THR A 10 3.52 8.85 3.51
N SER A 11 3.70 10.06 2.97
CA SER A 11 4.34 10.28 1.65
C SER A 11 5.75 9.70 1.52
N GLN A 12 6.44 9.46 2.64
CA GLN A 12 7.79 8.88 2.69
C GLN A 12 7.79 7.37 3.00
N GLY A 13 6.63 6.80 3.36
CA GLY A 13 6.56 5.47 3.97
C GLY A 13 7.23 5.40 5.35
N ILE A 14 7.34 4.21 5.91
CA ILE A 14 8.12 3.91 7.12
C ILE A 14 8.88 2.59 6.86
N PRO A 15 10.21 2.54 7.06
CA PRO A 15 11.08 3.58 7.62
C PRO A 15 11.32 4.76 6.69
N VAL A 16 11.52 5.96 7.27
CA VAL A 16 12.01 7.13 6.52
C VAL A 16 13.50 6.97 6.29
N ILE A 17 13.95 7.19 5.05
CA ILE A 17 15.36 7.10 4.66
C ILE A 17 16.21 8.00 5.56
N GLY A 18 17.22 7.43 6.21
CA GLY A 18 18.15 8.16 7.09
C GLY A 18 17.60 8.50 8.48
N SER A 19 16.41 8.02 8.88
CA SER A 19 15.84 8.30 10.20
C SER A 19 16.29 7.31 11.27
N ASP A 20 16.74 7.85 12.41
CA ASP A 20 17.08 7.08 13.61
C ASP A 20 15.92 6.90 14.60
N HIS A 21 14.71 7.37 14.26
CA HIS A 21 13.55 7.26 15.12
C HIS A 21 13.24 5.79 15.49
N PRO A 22 12.87 5.45 16.74
CA PRO A 22 12.67 4.06 17.18
C PRO A 22 11.75 3.24 16.27
N VAL A 23 10.66 3.84 15.78
CA VAL A 23 9.73 3.18 14.84
C VAL A 23 10.40 2.77 13.52
N CYS A 24 11.34 3.56 13.00
CA CYS A 24 12.08 3.20 11.78
C CYS A 24 12.99 1.98 12.01
N LYS A 25 13.45 1.78 13.25
CA LYS A 25 14.27 0.63 13.68
C LYS A 25 13.44 -0.52 14.27
N SER A 26 12.12 -0.38 14.34
CA SER A 26 11.22 -1.40 14.88
C SER A 26 11.35 -2.71 14.12
N LEU A 27 11.29 -3.82 14.86
CA LEU A 27 11.22 -5.19 14.32
C LEU A 27 9.78 -5.65 14.09
N ASP A 28 8.77 -4.90 14.58
CA ASP A 28 7.38 -5.18 14.26
C ASP A 28 7.14 -4.94 12.77
N SER A 29 6.64 -5.96 12.07
CA SER A 29 6.34 -5.88 10.65
C SER A 29 5.25 -4.85 10.33
N LYS A 30 4.35 -4.55 11.28
CA LYS A 30 3.29 -3.53 11.12
C LYS A 30 3.82 -2.10 11.10
N ASP A 31 5.04 -1.88 11.57
CA ASP A 31 5.70 -0.58 11.45
C ASP A 31 6.35 -0.37 10.07
N LYS A 32 6.46 -1.42 9.23
CA LYS A 32 6.93 -1.28 7.85
C LYS A 32 5.75 -0.93 6.95
N ARG A 33 5.70 0.32 6.49
CA ARG A 33 4.52 0.87 5.79
C ARG A 33 4.92 1.45 4.45
N LEU A 34 4.33 0.91 3.39
CA LEU A 34 4.34 1.50 2.05
C LEU A 34 3.44 2.75 2.03
N ARG A 35 3.66 3.63 1.04
CA ARG A 35 2.81 4.80 0.81
C ARG A 35 1.36 4.40 0.59
N VAL A 36 0.45 5.26 1.04
CA VAL A 36 -0.99 4.99 1.07
C VAL A 36 -1.52 4.53 -0.30
N SER A 37 -2.29 3.45 -0.28
CA SER A 37 -3.07 2.95 -1.41
C SER A 37 -4.05 1.91 -0.89
N VAL A 38 -5.21 1.79 -1.54
CA VAL A 38 -6.25 0.81 -1.19
C VAL A 38 -6.70 0.06 -2.43
N TRP A 39 -6.83 -1.26 -2.33
CA TRP A 39 -7.52 -2.06 -3.33
C TRP A 39 -8.87 -2.52 -2.80
N ILE A 40 -9.91 -2.27 -3.58
CA ILE A 40 -11.30 -2.64 -3.28
C ILE A 40 -11.75 -3.66 -4.33
N SER A 41 -12.27 -4.79 -3.88
CA SER A 41 -12.77 -5.85 -4.75
C SER A 41 -14.12 -6.38 -4.31
N TRP A 42 -15.04 -6.58 -5.27
CA TRP A 42 -16.31 -7.27 -5.06
C TRP A 42 -16.76 -7.91 -6.37
N ASP A 43 -17.30 -9.13 -6.34
CA ASP A 43 -17.70 -9.85 -7.54
C ASP A 43 -16.60 -9.84 -8.63
N ASN A 44 -16.88 -9.24 -9.79
CA ASN A 44 -15.91 -9.08 -10.87
C ASN A 44 -15.19 -7.73 -10.86
N PHE A 45 -15.54 -6.87 -9.90
CA PHE A 45 -15.05 -5.52 -9.77
C PHE A 45 -13.71 -5.44 -9.04
N SER A 46 -12.75 -4.70 -9.60
CA SER A 46 -11.43 -4.50 -9.01
C SER A 46 -10.91 -3.07 -9.20
N PHE A 47 -10.91 -2.29 -8.12
CA PHE A 47 -10.59 -0.86 -8.12
C PHE A 47 -9.42 -0.56 -7.20
N VAL A 48 -8.47 0.25 -7.65
CA VAL A 48 -7.38 0.77 -6.81
C VAL A 48 -7.58 2.26 -6.57
N ILE A 49 -7.38 2.72 -5.34
CA ILE A 49 -7.27 4.13 -4.98
C ILE A 49 -5.77 4.43 -4.83
N ASP A 50 -5.28 5.34 -5.66
CA ASP A 50 -3.89 5.78 -5.83
C ASP A 50 -2.91 4.68 -6.28
N CYS A 51 -2.09 5.00 -7.28
CA CYS A 51 -0.98 4.17 -7.75
C CYS A 51 0.37 4.88 -7.56
N GLY A 52 0.74 5.09 -6.30
CA GLY A 52 2.02 5.69 -5.93
C GLY A 52 3.24 4.83 -6.29
N PRO A 53 4.45 5.23 -5.91
CA PRO A 53 5.65 4.54 -6.40
C PRO A 53 5.87 3.13 -5.80
N ASP A 54 5.09 2.74 -4.79
CA ASP A 54 5.06 1.37 -4.25
C ASP A 54 4.09 0.45 -5.02
N PHE A 55 3.34 0.96 -6.00
CA PHE A 55 2.22 0.26 -6.64
C PHE A 55 2.61 -1.14 -7.17
N ARG A 56 3.75 -1.25 -7.87
CA ARG A 56 4.23 -2.55 -8.37
C ARG A 56 4.42 -3.57 -7.24
N GLN A 57 5.07 -3.16 -6.14
CA GLN A 57 5.28 -4.04 -4.99
C GLN A 57 3.94 -4.41 -4.34
N GLN A 58 3.05 -3.43 -4.19
CA GLN A 58 1.72 -3.61 -3.60
C GLN A 58 0.91 -4.66 -4.37
N MET A 59 0.83 -4.57 -5.70
CA MET A 59 0.12 -5.54 -6.54
C MET A 59 0.72 -6.95 -6.43
N LEU A 60 2.05 -7.06 -6.41
CA LEU A 60 2.75 -8.35 -6.28
C LEU A 60 2.52 -8.98 -4.90
N THR A 61 2.62 -8.20 -3.82
CA THR A 61 2.44 -8.69 -2.45
C THR A 61 0.98 -9.03 -2.14
N SER A 62 0.02 -8.31 -2.74
CA SER A 62 -1.41 -8.59 -2.55
C SER A 62 -1.98 -9.63 -3.51
N ASP A 63 -1.17 -10.16 -4.42
CA ASP A 63 -1.59 -11.08 -5.50
C ASP A 63 -2.76 -10.52 -6.33
N CYS A 64 -2.73 -9.22 -6.63
CA CYS A 64 -3.76 -8.57 -7.44
C CYS A 64 -3.50 -8.84 -8.93
N GLN A 65 -4.34 -9.68 -9.54
CA GLN A 65 -4.16 -10.14 -10.93
C GLN A 65 -4.78 -9.22 -11.98
N LYS A 66 -5.74 -8.37 -11.59
CA LYS A 66 -6.46 -7.48 -12.50
C LYS A 66 -6.90 -6.21 -11.76
N VAL A 67 -6.67 -5.06 -12.39
CA VAL A 67 -7.23 -3.77 -11.98
C VAL A 67 -8.08 -3.26 -13.14
N GLU A 68 -9.34 -2.92 -12.86
CA GLU A 68 -10.28 -2.41 -13.86
C GLU A 68 -10.29 -0.89 -13.94
N ALA A 69 -10.08 -0.22 -12.80
CA ALA A 69 -9.95 1.21 -12.74
C ALA A 69 -9.07 1.67 -11.58
N ILE A 70 -8.48 2.86 -11.75
CA ILE A 70 -7.70 3.56 -10.74
C ILE A 70 -8.40 4.90 -10.47
N LEU A 71 -8.62 5.20 -9.19
CA LEU A 71 -9.09 6.50 -8.72
C LEU A 71 -7.92 7.22 -8.07
N PHE A 72 -7.76 8.52 -8.35
CA PHE A 72 -6.72 9.37 -7.75
C PHE A 72 -7.32 10.36 -6.76
N THR A 73 -6.60 10.63 -5.68
CA THR A 73 -6.92 11.68 -4.69
C THR A 73 -5.91 12.83 -4.66
#